data_AF-A0A1J5E5K3-F1
#
_entry.id   AF-A0A1J5E5K3-F1
#
_cell.length_a   1.000
_cell.length_b   1.000
_cell.length_c   1.000
_cell.angle_alpha   90.00
_cell.angle_beta   90.00
_cell.angle_gamma   90.00
#
_symmetry.space_group_name_H-M   'P 1'
#
loop_
_entity.id
_entity.type
_entity.pdbx_description
1 polymer ?
#
loop_
_entity_poly.entity_id
_entity_poly.type
_entity_poly.pdbx_seq_one_letter_code
_entity_poly.pdbx_strand_id
1 'polypeptide(L)'
;MRKIRLSALLLGAGLFLSVSCEPLPSGHSDGGEGGLQTRVFEQRPTDGAGWQGNGYGTATVRSFDTRGGELKIWYATDGVHAVPSADLNPADGTPDFVQTVGKHADRSFDVIINQHGFRHPLDDSIYHDRPDYGGDSRFDIYLQNISNSDGYRVTEVCVEVPFICAGYLVIENDFVGYFYPSADVAIKTLTGHELMHGIIDAYDADQPAFVNEGTATWAQELVFPEQDDFEGFIDIFFAQPERALDSARPQDLGDLYPYATAIWPRFLQERFEVEAVRLIFEGLVDTPGVSPEYWQATDDVLTGAYSSSLSDAFMDFAIWNLFTGRRAGQLAGYGYASAADYPELFLGIDKLAAATAEGVALQQDYVVERLSAQYFSISSGLYGGQTIDVEARGRARFVLLVDDKGTVAPPVLLRPAGAFDRAELTLPVGSRILLAVVNPNPEKETNDGTLIISAREPVEVDAGLDVGVDAEDVTELGVEAESTQEPSDDCGCQVQRTPSRLPGLLLVALLLASCWRGARREPRIEAPRT
;
A
#
# COMPACT_ATOMS: atom_id res chain seq x y z
N MET A 1 -8.88 37.74 10.09
CA MET A 1 -7.68 38.00 9.26
C MET A 1 -6.47 37.35 9.91
N ARG A 2 -6.13 36.12 9.48
CA ARG A 2 -4.87 35.43 9.80
C ARG A 2 -4.26 35.01 8.47
N LYS A 3 -3.00 35.38 8.25
CA LYS A 3 -2.30 35.26 6.97
C LYS A 3 -1.97 33.79 6.71
N ILE A 4 -2.49 33.28 5.60
CA ILE A 4 -2.11 32.02 4.96
C ILE A 4 -0.68 32.19 4.42
N ARG A 5 0.25 31.33 4.83
CA ARG A 5 1.54 31.18 4.15
C ARG A 5 1.37 30.07 3.11
N LEU A 6 1.34 30.46 1.83
CA LEU A 6 1.63 29.56 0.72
C LEU A 6 3.10 29.15 0.85
N SER A 7 3.37 27.90 1.21
CA SER A 7 4.66 27.28 0.96
C SER A 7 4.63 26.71 -0.46
N ALA A 8 5.54 27.21 -1.28
CA ALA A 8 5.70 26.79 -2.67
C ALA A 8 6.09 25.30 -2.73
N LEU A 9 5.47 24.58 -3.67
CA LEU A 9 5.94 23.30 -4.19
C LEU A 9 7.42 23.44 -4.58
N LEU A 10 8.31 22.85 -3.78
CA LEU A 10 9.61 22.40 -4.24
C LEU A 10 9.42 20.93 -4.62
N LEU A 11 9.42 20.66 -5.93
CA LEU A 11 9.74 19.32 -6.43
C LEU A 11 11.17 19.01 -5.96
N GLY A 12 11.29 18.41 -4.78
CA GLY A 12 12.50 17.73 -4.37
C GLY A 12 12.58 16.46 -5.19
N ALA A 13 13.63 16.33 -6.00
CA ALA A 13 14.06 15.05 -6.50
C ALA A 13 14.47 14.22 -5.28
N GLY A 14 13.53 13.45 -4.74
CA GLY A 14 13.80 12.40 -3.77
C GLY A 14 14.64 11.35 -4.46
N LEU A 15 15.92 11.31 -4.15
CA LEU A 15 16.71 10.10 -4.31
C LEU A 15 16.16 9.13 -3.24
N PHE A 16 15.17 8.33 -3.62
CA PHE A 16 14.80 7.14 -2.85
C PHE A 16 15.94 6.14 -3.04
N LEU A 17 16.82 6.04 -2.04
CA LEU A 17 17.75 4.93 -1.91
C LEU A 17 16.99 3.81 -1.20
N SER A 18 16.93 2.68 -1.89
CA SER A 18 16.19 1.46 -1.60
C SER A 18 16.37 0.94 -0.19
N VAL A 19 15.26 0.69 0.51
CA VAL A 19 15.14 -0.46 1.42
C VAL A 19 15.10 -1.68 0.49
N SER A 20 16.11 -2.54 0.55
CA SER A 20 16.17 -3.73 -0.30
C SER A 20 16.37 -4.94 0.60
N CYS A 21 15.28 -5.43 1.20
CA CYS A 21 15.25 -6.83 1.59
C CYS A 21 15.12 -7.62 0.28
N GLU A 22 16.16 -8.39 -0.08
CA GLU A 22 16.05 -9.32 -1.19
C GLU A 22 14.97 -10.34 -0.83
N PRO A 23 13.91 -10.51 -1.65
CA PRO A 23 13.16 -11.74 -1.60
C PRO A 23 14.17 -12.86 -1.86
N LEU A 24 14.03 -14.00 -1.18
CA LEU A 24 14.69 -15.23 -1.59
C LEU A 24 14.66 -15.30 -3.13
N PRO A 25 15.78 -15.61 -3.82
CA PRO A 25 15.71 -15.86 -5.25
C PRO A 25 14.60 -16.88 -5.45
N SER A 26 13.54 -16.46 -6.15
CA SER A 26 12.44 -17.34 -6.49
C SER A 26 13.05 -18.46 -7.32
N GLY A 27 13.37 -19.56 -6.65
CA GLY A 27 13.72 -20.81 -7.27
C GLY A 27 12.46 -21.32 -7.95
N HIS A 28 12.11 -20.75 -9.09
CA HIS A 28 11.45 -21.52 -10.14
C HIS A 28 12.44 -22.61 -10.56
N SER A 29 12.57 -23.65 -9.73
CA SER A 29 12.93 -24.96 -10.24
C SER A 29 11.69 -25.49 -10.94
N ASP A 30 11.73 -25.49 -12.26
CA ASP A 30 10.88 -26.32 -13.10
C ASP A 30 10.60 -27.68 -12.43
N GLY A 31 9.33 -27.93 -12.08
CA GLY A 31 8.72 -29.25 -11.94
C GLY A 31 9.56 -30.37 -11.30
N GLY A 32 10.24 -30.10 -10.19
CA GLY A 32 10.95 -31.11 -9.41
C GLY A 32 10.40 -31.17 -7.99
N GLU A 33 10.05 -32.36 -7.51
CA GLU A 33 9.66 -32.64 -6.12
C GLU A 33 10.68 -32.00 -5.14
N GLY A 34 10.36 -30.81 -4.63
CA GLY A 34 11.14 -30.10 -3.62
C GLY A 34 10.93 -30.78 -2.27
N GLY A 35 11.62 -31.91 -2.05
CA GLY A 35 11.55 -32.62 -0.79
C GLY A 35 11.98 -31.74 0.38
N LEU A 36 11.54 -32.11 1.59
CA LEU A 36 12.08 -31.67 2.87
C LEU A 36 13.60 -31.88 2.86
N GLN A 37 14.32 -30.88 2.37
CA GLN A 37 15.75 -30.82 2.49
C GLN A 37 15.98 -30.42 3.94
N THR A 38 16.42 -31.36 4.78
CA THR A 38 17.26 -31.01 5.91
C THR A 38 18.43 -30.22 5.32
N ARG A 39 18.33 -28.89 5.25
CA ARG A 39 19.46 -28.05 4.90
C ARG A 39 20.44 -28.21 6.05
N VAL A 40 21.45 -29.04 5.78
CA VAL A 40 22.51 -29.39 6.70
C VAL A 40 23.34 -28.13 6.91
N PHE A 41 23.15 -27.49 8.08
CA PHE A 41 24.02 -26.47 8.69
C PHE A 41 24.36 -25.25 7.81
N GLU A 42 23.39 -24.37 7.56
CA GLU A 42 23.73 -23.00 7.17
C GLU A 42 24.46 -22.34 8.36
N GLN A 43 25.69 -21.83 8.13
CA GLN A 43 26.56 -21.34 9.21
C GLN A 43 25.98 -20.06 9.82
N ARG A 44 25.88 -20.01 11.14
CA ARG A 44 25.54 -18.78 11.86
C ARG A 44 26.67 -17.76 11.72
N PRO A 45 26.41 -16.46 11.87
CA PRO A 45 27.46 -15.44 11.88
C PRO A 45 28.60 -15.70 12.85
N THR A 46 28.31 -16.44 13.92
CA THR A 46 29.25 -16.85 14.96
C THR A 46 30.07 -18.10 14.61
N ASP A 47 29.78 -18.77 13.49
CA ASP A 47 30.51 -19.95 13.01
C ASP A 47 31.16 -19.71 11.63
N GLY A 48 32.46 -19.94 11.56
CA GLY A 48 33.21 -19.97 10.31
C GLY A 48 33.02 -18.74 9.43
N ALA A 49 32.56 -18.97 8.21
CA ALA A 49 32.31 -17.92 7.23
C ALA A 49 30.87 -17.39 7.28
N GLY A 50 29.99 -17.97 8.08
CA GLY A 50 28.56 -17.68 8.06
C GLY A 50 27.87 -18.07 6.76
N TRP A 51 26.55 -17.94 6.72
CA TRP A 51 25.73 -18.08 5.54
C TRP A 51 26.04 -16.98 4.53
N GLN A 52 26.30 -17.37 3.27
CA GLN A 52 26.71 -16.46 2.19
C GLN A 52 27.88 -15.51 2.56
N GLY A 53 28.75 -15.89 3.50
CA GLY A 53 29.88 -15.05 3.90
C GLY A 53 29.55 -14.03 5.00
N ASN A 54 28.39 -14.12 5.66
CA ASN A 54 28.00 -13.22 6.75
C ASN A 54 28.66 -13.54 8.11
N GLY A 55 29.78 -14.26 8.15
CA GLY A 55 30.48 -14.57 9.40
C GLY A 55 31.16 -13.34 10.02
N TYR A 56 31.20 -13.26 11.36
CA TYR A 56 31.98 -12.24 12.10
C TYR A 56 33.50 -12.37 11.90
N GLY A 57 33.96 -13.48 11.31
CA GLY A 57 35.37 -13.73 11.01
C GLY A 57 36.22 -13.84 12.27
N THR A 58 37.10 -12.86 12.48
CA THR A 58 38.02 -12.84 13.63
C THR A 58 37.61 -11.85 14.73
N ALA A 59 36.44 -11.23 14.59
CA ALA A 59 35.96 -10.25 15.55
C ALA A 59 35.66 -10.89 16.92
N THR A 60 35.81 -10.08 17.97
CA THR A 60 35.44 -10.43 19.33
C THR A 60 33.92 -10.31 19.48
N VAL A 61 33.22 -11.44 19.44
CA VAL A 61 31.76 -11.54 19.54
C VAL A 61 31.30 -11.73 20.98
N ARG A 62 30.20 -11.07 21.35
CA ARG A 62 29.48 -11.20 22.61
C ARG A 62 28.00 -11.41 22.35
N SER A 63 27.28 -11.83 23.38
CA SER A 63 25.82 -11.89 23.37
C SER A 63 25.23 -11.06 24.51
N PHE A 64 23.97 -10.67 24.33
CA PHE A 64 23.13 -10.04 25.33
C PHE A 64 21.78 -10.76 25.36
N ASP A 65 21.46 -11.35 26.50
CA ASP A 65 20.19 -11.99 26.75
C ASP A 65 19.15 -10.89 27.05
N THR A 66 18.07 -10.81 26.27
CA THR A 66 17.07 -9.74 26.47
C THR A 66 16.31 -9.93 27.78
N ARG A 67 15.66 -8.87 28.27
CA ARG A 67 14.97 -8.93 29.56
C ARG A 67 13.68 -9.74 29.49
N GLY A 68 13.06 -9.81 28.32
CA GLY A 68 11.92 -10.66 28.03
C GLY A 68 12.25 -12.15 28.11
N GLY A 69 13.52 -12.53 27.91
CA GLY A 69 14.00 -13.90 28.06
C GLY A 69 13.78 -14.82 26.86
N GLU A 70 13.13 -14.32 25.81
CA GLU A 70 12.78 -15.07 24.59
C GLU A 70 13.77 -14.82 23.43
N LEU A 71 14.60 -13.78 23.56
CA LEU A 71 15.49 -13.30 22.50
C LEU A 71 16.94 -13.22 22.98
N LYS A 72 17.86 -13.28 22.02
CA LYS A 72 19.29 -13.11 22.25
C LYS A 72 19.91 -12.25 21.16
N ILE A 73 20.64 -11.21 21.56
CA ILE A 73 21.33 -10.30 20.63
C ILE A 73 22.81 -10.67 20.56
N TRP A 74 23.32 -10.94 19.37
CA TRP A 74 24.74 -11.16 19.09
C TRP A 74 25.37 -9.93 18.49
N TYR A 75 26.58 -9.58 18.94
CA TYR A 75 27.26 -8.38 18.47
C TYR A 75 28.79 -8.51 18.55
N ALA A 76 29.48 -7.88 17.61
CA ALA A 76 30.93 -7.72 17.69
C ALA A 76 31.32 -6.47 18.46
N THR A 77 32.46 -6.52 19.16
CA THR A 77 33.03 -5.39 19.91
C THR A 77 34.25 -4.75 19.23
N ASP A 78 34.73 -5.36 18.15
CA ASP A 78 35.81 -4.90 17.31
C ASP A 78 35.58 -5.31 15.84
N GLY A 79 36.50 -4.91 14.95
CA GLY A 79 36.40 -5.20 13.52
C GLY A 79 35.32 -4.39 12.81
N VAL A 80 34.94 -4.85 11.61
CA VAL A 80 33.99 -4.14 10.73
C VAL A 80 32.54 -4.21 11.21
N HIS A 81 32.19 -5.24 11.99
CA HIS A 81 30.84 -5.44 12.54
C HIS A 81 30.67 -4.85 13.96
N ALA A 82 31.65 -4.07 14.44
CA ALA A 82 31.61 -3.53 15.79
C ALA A 82 30.41 -2.60 15.99
N VAL A 83 29.60 -2.86 17.01
CA VAL A 83 28.52 -1.93 17.40
C VAL A 83 29.10 -0.66 18.06
N PRO A 84 28.33 0.46 18.12
CA PRO A 84 28.75 1.64 18.86
C PRO A 84 29.10 1.30 20.32
N SER A 85 30.30 1.67 20.77
CA SER A 85 30.86 1.21 22.05
C SER A 85 30.39 1.98 23.28
N ALA A 86 29.46 2.92 23.14
CA ALA A 86 28.93 3.68 24.26
C ALA A 86 28.15 2.75 25.22
N ASP A 87 28.50 2.80 26.50
CA ASP A 87 27.90 2.03 27.60
C ASP A 87 27.79 2.98 28.79
N LEU A 88 26.73 3.79 28.80
CA LEU A 88 26.59 4.92 29.72
C LEU A 88 25.35 4.77 30.61
N ASN A 89 24.26 4.19 30.11
CA ASN A 89 22.95 4.26 30.77
C ASN A 89 22.15 2.95 30.67
N PRO A 90 22.39 1.98 31.58
CA PRO A 90 23.44 1.95 32.61
C PRO A 90 24.79 1.50 32.04
N ALA A 91 25.88 1.97 32.64
CA ALA A 91 27.24 1.47 32.37
C ALA A 91 27.43 0.07 32.99
N ASP A 92 26.90 -0.96 32.33
CA ASP A 92 26.83 -2.34 32.85
C ASP A 92 27.70 -3.36 32.10
N GLY A 93 28.49 -2.89 31.14
CA GLY A 93 29.34 -3.70 30.29
C GLY A 93 28.70 -4.11 28.97
N THR A 94 27.44 -3.72 28.72
CA THR A 94 26.72 -3.93 27.46
C THR A 94 26.49 -2.60 26.76
N PRO A 95 26.91 -2.43 25.49
CA PRO A 95 26.69 -1.18 24.78
C PRO A 95 25.21 -0.75 24.77
N ASP A 96 24.95 0.55 24.98
CA ASP A 96 23.61 1.16 25.02
C ASP A 96 22.82 0.85 23.73
N PHE A 97 23.51 0.74 22.59
CA PHE A 97 22.93 0.33 21.30
C PHE A 97 22.32 -1.07 21.37
N VAL A 98 23.08 -2.06 21.89
CA VAL A 98 22.63 -3.46 22.03
C VAL A 98 21.45 -3.55 23.00
N GLN A 99 21.49 -2.80 24.11
CA GLN A 99 20.39 -2.73 25.06
C GLN A 99 19.12 -2.12 24.42
N THR A 100 19.28 -1.15 23.51
CA THR A 100 18.17 -0.53 22.78
C THR A 100 17.55 -1.50 21.79
N VAL A 101 18.36 -2.25 21.04
CA VAL A 101 17.89 -3.36 20.18
C VAL A 101 17.11 -4.37 21.00
N GLY A 102 17.69 -4.89 22.09
CA GLY A 102 17.02 -5.88 22.93
C GLY A 102 15.70 -5.38 23.53
N LYS A 103 15.63 -4.11 23.94
CA LYS A 103 14.39 -3.49 24.46
C LYS A 103 13.28 -3.44 23.41
N HIS A 104 13.60 -3.02 22.19
CA HIS A 104 12.59 -2.88 21.13
C HIS A 104 12.20 -4.24 20.55
N ALA A 105 13.13 -5.19 20.47
CA ALA A 105 12.83 -6.56 20.12
C ALA A 105 11.92 -7.26 21.16
N ASP A 106 12.18 -7.07 22.46
CA ASP A 106 11.27 -7.54 23.53
C ASP A 106 9.86 -6.94 23.39
N ARG A 107 9.76 -5.66 22.98
CA ARG A 107 8.49 -4.99 22.74
C ARG A 107 7.76 -5.59 21.52
N SER A 108 8.45 -5.82 20.42
CA SER A 108 7.89 -6.47 19.23
C SER A 108 7.38 -7.87 19.53
N PHE A 109 8.18 -8.66 20.26
CA PHE A 109 7.79 -9.99 20.72
C PHE A 109 6.53 -9.92 21.59
N ASP A 110 6.50 -9.04 22.60
CA ASP A 110 5.35 -8.93 23.48
C ASP A 110 4.07 -8.54 22.73
N VAL A 111 4.13 -7.58 21.81
CA VAL A 111 2.95 -7.17 21.03
C VAL A 111 2.47 -8.28 20.12
N ILE A 112 3.35 -8.78 19.24
CA ILE A 112 2.92 -9.69 18.17
C ILE A 112 2.54 -11.05 18.76
N ILE A 113 3.34 -11.58 19.68
CA ILE A 113 3.17 -12.94 20.20
C ILE A 113 2.33 -12.94 21.47
N ASN A 114 2.73 -12.23 22.53
CA ASN A 114 2.02 -12.34 23.82
C ASN A 114 0.64 -11.67 23.80
N GLN A 115 0.51 -10.51 23.14
CA GLN A 115 -0.75 -9.76 23.12
C GLN A 115 -1.67 -10.21 21.99
N HIS A 116 -1.14 -10.58 20.83
CA HIS A 116 -1.93 -10.94 19.65
C HIS A 116 -1.92 -12.44 19.28
N GLY A 117 -1.09 -13.24 19.97
CA GLY A 117 -1.16 -14.70 19.95
C GLY A 117 -0.54 -15.36 18.74
N PHE A 118 0.22 -14.64 17.91
CA PHE A 118 0.94 -15.26 16.79
C PHE A 118 1.93 -16.30 17.31
N ARG A 119 2.28 -17.28 16.46
CA ARG A 119 3.30 -18.28 16.80
C ARG A 119 4.63 -17.62 17.14
N HIS A 120 5.36 -18.24 18.05
CA HIS A 120 6.77 -17.93 18.26
C HIS A 120 7.56 -18.34 17.00
N PRO A 121 8.66 -17.63 16.66
CA PRO A 121 9.67 -18.20 15.79
C PRO A 121 10.04 -19.61 16.27
N LEU A 122 10.28 -20.53 15.33
CA LEU A 122 10.52 -21.92 15.66
C LEU A 122 11.82 -22.08 16.49
N ASP A 123 11.75 -22.83 17.59
CA ASP A 123 12.90 -23.14 18.45
C ASP A 123 13.97 -23.89 17.65
N ASP A 124 15.13 -23.26 17.48
CA ASP A 124 16.23 -23.80 16.70
C ASP A 124 17.12 -24.77 17.50
N SER A 125 17.05 -24.77 18.83
CA SER A 125 18.01 -25.45 19.71
C SER A 125 18.02 -26.97 19.56
N ILE A 126 16.92 -27.52 19.03
CA ILE A 126 16.76 -28.95 18.77
C ILE A 126 17.36 -29.39 17.43
N TYR A 127 17.72 -28.44 16.56
CA TYR A 127 18.29 -28.71 15.23
C TYR A 127 19.82 -28.49 15.18
N HIS A 128 20.40 -27.92 16.24
CA HIS A 128 21.85 -27.79 16.40
C HIS A 128 22.39 -28.88 17.34
N ASP A 129 23.41 -29.63 16.88
CA ASP A 129 24.00 -30.76 17.62
C ASP A 129 24.99 -30.33 18.72
N ARG A 130 25.24 -29.03 18.82
CA ARG A 130 26.06 -28.37 19.82
C ARG A 130 25.44 -27.01 20.15
N PRO A 131 25.45 -26.57 21.42
CA PRO A 131 25.11 -25.20 21.76
C PRO A 131 26.27 -24.29 21.31
N ASP A 132 26.35 -24.01 20.02
CA ASP A 132 27.23 -22.97 19.50
C ASP A 132 26.44 -21.67 19.37
N TYR A 133 26.94 -20.65 20.06
CA TYR A 133 26.69 -19.22 19.84
C TYR A 133 25.33 -18.83 19.23
N GLY A 134 24.24 -19.36 19.79
CA GLY A 134 22.88 -19.04 19.39
C GLY A 134 21.90 -20.20 19.55
N GLY A 135 22.33 -21.46 19.45
CA GLY A 135 21.44 -22.63 19.50
C GLY A 135 20.88 -22.98 20.89
N ASP A 136 20.46 -21.99 21.68
CA ASP A 136 19.58 -22.18 22.84
C ASP A 136 18.14 -21.84 22.46
N SER A 137 17.16 -22.03 23.35
CA SER A 137 15.74 -21.94 22.99
C SER A 137 15.24 -20.50 22.70
N ARG A 138 16.15 -19.55 22.48
CA ARG A 138 15.84 -18.13 22.30
C ARG A 138 16.18 -17.73 20.89
N PHE A 139 15.32 -16.92 20.31
CA PHE A 139 15.48 -16.51 18.93
C PHE A 139 16.60 -15.48 18.80
N ASP A 140 17.50 -15.71 17.85
CA ASP A 140 18.72 -14.93 17.70
C ASP A 140 18.57 -13.72 16.76
N ILE A 141 19.18 -12.61 17.18
CA ILE A 141 19.33 -11.39 16.37
C ILE A 141 20.81 -11.05 16.31
N TYR A 142 21.40 -11.07 15.12
CA TYR A 142 22.81 -10.77 14.88
C TYR A 142 22.98 -9.33 14.41
N LEU A 143 23.80 -8.55 15.11
CA LEU A 143 24.16 -7.18 14.72
C LEU A 143 25.41 -7.22 13.85
N GLN A 144 25.28 -6.84 12.58
CA GLN A 144 26.36 -6.94 11.61
C GLN A 144 26.40 -5.72 10.69
N ASN A 145 27.60 -5.30 10.28
CA ASN A 145 27.78 -4.35 9.19
C ASN A 145 27.43 -4.97 7.85
N ILE A 146 26.33 -4.51 7.26
CA ILE A 146 25.74 -4.93 6.00
C ILE A 146 25.54 -3.69 5.11
N SER A 147 25.60 -3.84 3.79
CA SER A 147 25.67 -2.68 2.87
C SER A 147 24.55 -2.60 1.83
N ASN A 148 23.71 -3.63 1.74
CA ASN A 148 22.68 -3.76 0.70
C ASN A 148 21.26 -3.91 1.27
N SER A 149 21.14 -4.03 2.58
CA SER A 149 19.89 -4.01 3.36
C SER A 149 20.22 -3.45 4.75
N ASP A 150 19.21 -3.11 5.53
CA ASP A 150 19.32 -2.73 6.94
C ASP A 150 18.88 -3.84 7.92
N GLY A 151 18.16 -4.84 7.41
CA GLY A 151 17.89 -6.11 8.07
C GLY A 151 17.59 -7.23 7.07
N TYR A 152 17.66 -8.47 7.53
CA TYR A 152 17.14 -9.63 6.80
C TYR A 152 17.00 -10.85 7.71
N ARG A 153 16.20 -11.82 7.29
CA ARG A 153 16.14 -13.15 7.91
C ARG A 153 17.00 -14.19 7.17
N VAL A 154 17.48 -15.18 7.90
CA VAL A 154 18.09 -16.39 7.34
C VAL A 154 17.33 -17.61 7.83
N THR A 155 16.86 -18.43 6.89
CA THR A 155 16.16 -19.69 7.17
C THR A 155 17.16 -20.85 7.22
N GLU A 156 17.36 -21.44 8.39
CA GLU A 156 18.38 -22.48 8.59
C GLU A 156 17.85 -23.89 8.34
N VAL A 157 16.65 -24.18 8.82
CA VAL A 157 16.06 -25.53 8.79
C VAL A 157 14.56 -25.46 8.59
N CYS A 158 14.03 -26.31 7.71
CA CYS A 158 12.60 -26.48 7.52
C CYS A 158 12.21 -27.94 7.82
N VAL A 159 11.12 -28.14 8.56
CA VAL A 159 10.83 -29.43 9.19
C VAL A 159 9.63 -30.17 8.61
N GLU A 160 8.71 -29.47 7.97
CA GLU A 160 7.56 -30.08 7.30
C GLU A 160 7.05 -29.23 6.13
N VAL A 161 5.97 -29.67 5.49
CA VAL A 161 5.21 -28.91 4.49
C VAL A 161 3.83 -28.62 5.10
N PRO A 162 3.32 -27.37 5.10
CA PRO A 162 3.94 -26.11 4.67
C PRO A 162 5.34 -25.89 5.23
N PHE A 163 6.20 -25.11 4.58
CA PHE A 163 7.60 -24.97 4.97
C PHE A 163 7.72 -24.24 6.31
N ILE A 164 7.52 -24.97 7.41
CA ILE A 164 7.71 -24.48 8.77
C ILE A 164 9.19 -24.54 9.07
N CYS A 165 9.78 -23.37 9.32
CA CYS A 165 11.22 -23.22 9.40
C CYS A 165 11.68 -22.44 10.65
N ALA A 166 12.88 -22.78 11.11
CA ALA A 166 13.65 -22.02 12.09
C ALA A 166 14.80 -21.28 11.42
N GLY A 167 15.31 -20.26 12.09
CA GLY A 167 16.36 -19.40 11.57
C GLY A 167 16.72 -18.29 12.54
N TYR A 168 17.31 -17.21 12.01
CA TYR A 168 17.71 -16.04 12.78
C TYR A 168 17.56 -14.76 11.98
N LEU A 169 17.68 -13.62 12.67
CA LEU A 169 17.65 -12.31 12.04
C LEU A 169 19.03 -11.66 12.04
N VAL A 170 19.27 -10.81 11.05
CA VAL A 170 20.40 -9.90 10.99
C VAL A 170 19.87 -8.47 10.93
N ILE A 171 20.43 -7.59 11.75
CA ILE A 171 20.13 -6.16 11.76
C ILE A 171 21.45 -5.39 11.67
N GLU A 172 21.44 -4.26 10.97
CA GLU A 172 22.62 -3.41 10.83
C GLU A 172 23.21 -2.98 12.19
N ASN A 173 24.54 -3.03 12.31
CA ASN A 173 25.23 -2.88 13.60
C ASN A 173 25.32 -1.44 14.13
N ASP A 174 25.19 -0.42 13.29
CA ASP A 174 25.31 0.99 13.71
C ASP A 174 24.46 2.02 12.92
N PHE A 175 23.88 1.62 11.79
CA PHE A 175 23.11 2.45 10.85
C PHE A 175 23.87 3.66 10.27
N VAL A 176 25.20 3.67 10.34
CA VAL A 176 26.03 4.74 9.78
C VAL A 176 25.98 4.68 8.26
N GLY A 177 25.40 5.71 7.64
CA GLY A 177 25.23 5.79 6.19
C GLY A 177 23.81 5.47 5.71
N TYR A 178 22.92 5.05 6.62
CA TYR A 178 21.49 4.86 6.34
C TYR A 178 20.70 6.16 6.54
N PHE A 179 19.55 6.26 5.89
CA PHE A 179 18.72 7.47 5.86
C PHE A 179 17.64 7.48 6.96
N TYR A 180 17.99 7.03 8.16
CA TYR A 180 17.08 7.10 9.31
C TYR A 180 17.24 8.42 10.07
N PRO A 181 16.15 9.00 10.62
CA PRO A 181 16.23 10.17 11.49
C PRO A 181 17.11 9.94 12.73
N SER A 182 17.16 8.69 13.22
CA SER A 182 18.05 8.24 14.29
C SER A 182 18.16 6.71 14.29
N ALA A 183 19.16 6.15 14.97
CA ALA A 183 19.26 4.70 15.17
C ALA A 183 18.05 4.14 15.93
N ASP A 184 17.44 4.89 16.86
CA ASP A 184 16.25 4.43 17.58
C ASP A 184 15.06 4.17 16.64
N VAL A 185 14.87 5.04 15.63
CA VAL A 185 13.86 4.86 14.59
C VAL A 185 14.15 3.60 13.78
N ALA A 186 15.40 3.43 13.31
CA ALA A 186 15.81 2.25 12.55
C ALA A 186 15.57 0.94 13.32
N ILE A 187 15.97 0.91 14.59
CA ILE A 187 15.81 -0.28 15.45
C ILE A 187 14.33 -0.61 15.64
N LYS A 188 13.46 0.39 15.87
CA LYS A 188 12.01 0.14 15.99
C LYS A 188 11.44 -0.46 14.70
N THR A 189 11.74 0.12 13.55
CA THR A 189 11.32 -0.39 12.24
C THR A 189 11.74 -1.86 12.08
N LEU A 190 13.02 -2.17 12.29
CA LEU A 190 13.55 -3.49 11.95
C LEU A 190 13.22 -4.57 12.98
N THR A 191 13.15 -4.24 14.27
CA THR A 191 12.78 -5.23 15.29
C THR A 191 11.33 -5.68 15.17
N GLY A 192 10.43 -4.83 14.67
CA GLY A 192 9.05 -5.25 14.33
C GLY A 192 8.99 -6.02 13.01
N HIS A 193 9.63 -5.47 11.97
CA HIS A 193 9.61 -6.02 10.61
C HIS A 193 10.28 -7.40 10.52
N GLU A 194 11.54 -7.50 10.94
CA GLU A 194 12.33 -8.73 10.81
C GLU A 194 11.81 -9.84 11.73
N LEU A 195 11.30 -9.50 12.92
CA LEU A 195 10.66 -10.50 13.79
C LEU A 195 9.42 -11.11 13.14
N MET A 196 8.63 -10.31 12.42
CA MET A 196 7.47 -10.83 11.71
C MET A 196 7.88 -11.83 10.63
N HIS A 197 8.99 -11.62 9.92
CA HIS A 197 9.49 -12.62 8.97
C HIS A 197 9.79 -13.97 9.65
N GLY A 198 10.41 -13.97 10.83
CA GLY A 198 10.63 -15.21 11.62
C GLY A 198 9.33 -15.87 12.10
N ILE A 199 8.29 -15.07 12.35
CA ILE A 199 6.95 -15.57 12.70
C ILE A 199 6.27 -16.19 11.47
N ILE A 200 6.35 -15.54 10.30
CA ILE A 200 5.82 -16.09 9.03
C ILE A 200 6.48 -17.43 8.73
N ASP A 201 7.80 -17.54 8.90
CA ASP A 201 8.53 -18.79 8.69
C ASP A 201 8.08 -19.91 9.65
N ALA A 202 7.55 -19.60 10.84
CA ALA A 202 6.96 -20.58 11.77
C ALA A 202 5.54 -21.05 11.37
N TYR A 203 4.95 -20.43 10.36
CA TYR A 203 3.71 -20.84 9.69
C TYR A 203 4.01 -21.47 8.33
N ASP A 204 4.45 -20.67 7.38
CA ASP A 204 4.84 -21.11 6.04
C ASP A 204 5.86 -20.12 5.49
N ALA A 205 7.11 -20.56 5.38
CA ALA A 205 8.20 -19.72 4.87
C ALA A 205 8.08 -19.44 3.36
N ASP A 206 7.34 -20.26 2.60
CA ASP A 206 7.20 -20.13 1.14
C ASP A 206 6.00 -19.26 0.74
N GLN A 207 5.95 -18.05 1.31
CA GLN A 207 4.89 -17.09 1.03
C GLN A 207 5.31 -16.05 -0.03
N PRO A 208 4.39 -15.57 -0.87
CA PRO A 208 4.69 -14.55 -1.86
C PRO A 208 5.10 -13.22 -1.20
N ALA A 209 5.89 -12.41 -1.90
CA ALA A 209 6.48 -11.17 -1.37
C ALA A 209 5.46 -10.19 -0.77
N PHE A 210 4.24 -10.09 -1.31
CA PHE A 210 3.21 -9.22 -0.75
C PHE A 210 2.70 -9.69 0.63
N VAL A 211 2.72 -11.00 0.91
CA VAL A 211 2.41 -11.54 2.24
C VAL A 211 3.59 -11.32 3.16
N ASN A 212 4.79 -11.69 2.72
CA ASN A 212 6.03 -11.53 3.49
C ASN A 212 6.29 -10.06 3.85
N GLU A 213 6.60 -9.22 2.88
CA GLU A 213 6.96 -7.82 3.10
C GLU A 213 5.77 -6.97 3.56
N GLY A 214 4.58 -7.22 3.03
CA GLY A 214 3.38 -6.49 3.42
C GLY A 214 3.00 -6.73 4.88
N THR A 215 3.04 -7.98 5.35
CA THR A 215 2.74 -8.29 6.75
C THR A 215 3.87 -7.82 7.68
N ALA A 216 5.14 -7.96 7.27
CA ALA A 216 6.27 -7.46 8.04
C ALA A 216 6.24 -5.92 8.20
N THR A 217 5.89 -5.20 7.13
CA THR A 217 5.72 -3.73 7.19
C THR A 217 4.51 -3.35 8.05
N TRP A 218 3.41 -4.09 7.98
CA TRP A 218 2.27 -3.88 8.89
C TRP A 218 2.61 -4.14 10.36
N ALA A 219 3.46 -5.12 10.65
CA ALA A 219 3.90 -5.39 12.02
C ALA A 219 4.67 -4.21 12.64
N GLN A 220 5.37 -3.40 11.83
CA GLN A 220 6.02 -2.17 12.31
C GLN A 220 4.97 -1.21 12.91
N GLU A 221 3.89 -0.96 12.17
CA GLU A 221 2.78 -0.10 12.56
C GLU A 221 2.00 -0.68 13.75
N LEU A 222 1.85 -2.01 13.82
CA LEU A 222 1.22 -2.69 14.96
C LEU A 222 2.01 -2.46 16.27
N VAL A 223 3.33 -2.54 16.21
CA VAL A 223 4.20 -2.46 17.40
C VAL A 223 4.51 -1.02 17.80
N PHE A 224 4.79 -0.17 16.81
CA PHE A 224 5.26 1.20 16.97
C PHE A 224 4.43 2.20 16.13
N PRO A 225 3.13 2.37 16.43
CA PRO A 225 2.22 3.26 15.68
C PRO A 225 2.57 4.74 15.78
N GLU A 226 3.61 5.11 16.54
CA GLU A 226 4.17 6.46 16.55
C GLU A 226 5.23 6.72 15.47
N GLN A 227 5.61 5.72 14.68
CA GLN A 227 6.49 5.87 13.52
C GLN A 227 5.67 6.23 12.27
N ASP A 228 6.28 6.94 11.32
CA ASP A 228 5.63 7.35 10.06
C ASP A 228 6.07 6.47 8.85
N ASP A 229 6.78 5.37 9.10
CA ASP A 229 7.40 4.54 8.05
C ASP A 229 6.34 3.80 7.22
N PHE A 230 5.29 3.30 7.88
CA PHE A 230 4.14 2.65 7.25
C PHE A 230 3.45 3.57 6.24
N GLU A 231 3.15 4.82 6.62
CA GLU A 231 2.57 5.84 5.76
C GLU A 231 3.43 6.08 4.50
N GLY A 232 4.76 6.12 4.68
CA GLY A 232 5.72 6.27 3.60
C GLY A 232 5.69 5.11 2.59
N PHE A 233 5.44 3.88 3.02
CA PHE A 233 5.30 2.73 2.12
C PHE A 233 3.94 2.69 1.41
N ILE A 234 2.84 2.91 2.12
CA ILE A 234 1.49 2.81 1.53
C ILE A 234 1.25 3.88 0.46
N ASP A 235 1.98 5.00 0.46
CA ASP A 235 2.03 5.98 -0.64
C ASP A 235 2.15 5.31 -2.02
N ILE A 236 2.97 4.25 -2.10
CA ILE A 236 3.21 3.52 -3.35
C ILE A 236 1.96 2.76 -3.80
N PHE A 237 1.23 2.15 -2.86
CA PHE A 237 -0.04 1.47 -3.15
C PHE A 237 -1.09 2.48 -3.63
N PHE A 238 -1.26 3.59 -2.93
CA PHE A 238 -2.24 4.63 -3.28
C PHE A 238 -1.93 5.36 -4.59
N ALA A 239 -0.68 5.34 -5.04
CA ALA A 239 -0.26 5.82 -6.35
C ALA A 239 -0.52 4.83 -7.50
N GLN A 240 -0.72 3.53 -7.18
CA GLN A 240 -0.93 2.45 -8.15
C GLN A 240 -2.06 1.50 -7.70
N PRO A 241 -3.26 1.99 -7.38
CA PRO A 241 -4.32 1.16 -6.82
C PRO A 241 -4.87 0.10 -7.81
N GLU A 242 -4.63 0.30 -9.11
CA GLU A 242 -4.97 -0.64 -10.18
C GLU A 242 -4.02 -1.83 -10.28
N ARG A 243 -2.88 -1.76 -9.60
CA ARG A 243 -1.92 -2.86 -9.53
C ARG A 243 -2.46 -3.92 -8.57
N ALA A 244 -2.43 -5.19 -8.97
CA ALA A 244 -2.87 -6.29 -8.11
C ALA A 244 -1.99 -6.41 -6.87
N LEU A 245 -2.58 -6.71 -5.71
CA LEU A 245 -1.83 -6.93 -4.47
C LEU A 245 -0.69 -7.95 -4.65
N ASP A 246 -0.94 -9.02 -5.39
CA ASP A 246 0.03 -10.09 -5.63
C ASP A 246 0.86 -9.95 -6.91
N SER A 247 0.77 -8.79 -7.58
CA SER A 247 1.63 -8.50 -8.71
C SER A 247 3.03 -8.12 -8.22
N ALA A 248 3.88 -9.11 -7.97
CA ALA A 248 5.32 -8.86 -8.00
C ALA A 248 5.72 -8.66 -9.48
N ARG A 249 6.32 -7.53 -9.84
CA ARG A 249 6.87 -7.34 -11.19
C ARG A 249 8.29 -7.90 -11.21
N PRO A 250 8.56 -9.06 -11.84
CA PRO A 250 9.85 -9.76 -11.69
C PRO A 250 11.05 -9.05 -12.35
N GLN A 251 10.88 -7.84 -12.87
CA GLN A 251 11.86 -7.15 -13.73
C GLN A 251 12.48 -5.90 -13.07
N ASP A 252 12.00 -5.48 -11.90
CA ASP A 252 12.43 -4.23 -11.27
C ASP A 252 13.14 -4.53 -9.94
N LEU A 253 14.47 -4.72 -9.99
CA LEU A 253 15.29 -4.67 -8.78
C LEU A 253 14.99 -3.35 -8.04
N GLY A 254 14.42 -3.44 -6.83
CA GLY A 254 14.00 -2.27 -6.03
C GLY A 254 12.51 -1.92 -6.10
N ASP A 255 11.64 -2.82 -6.58
CA ASP A 255 10.19 -2.64 -6.50
C ASP A 255 9.67 -2.75 -5.06
N LEU A 256 9.37 -1.61 -4.45
CA LEU A 256 8.90 -1.49 -3.07
C LEU A 256 7.39 -1.75 -2.89
N TYR A 257 6.67 -2.09 -3.97
CA TYR A 257 5.23 -2.32 -3.91
C TYR A 257 4.81 -3.42 -2.92
N PRO A 258 5.54 -4.55 -2.75
CA PRO A 258 5.21 -5.55 -1.74
C PRO A 258 5.09 -4.97 -0.32
N TYR A 259 5.95 -4.04 0.08
CA TYR A 259 5.88 -3.34 1.38
C TYR A 259 4.60 -2.50 1.47
N ALA A 260 4.23 -1.83 0.39
CA ALA A 260 3.03 -1.01 0.32
C ALA A 260 1.73 -1.82 0.46
N THR A 261 1.77 -3.14 0.21
CA THR A 261 0.62 -4.02 0.45
C THR A 261 0.27 -4.22 1.92
N ALA A 262 1.08 -3.69 2.85
CA ALA A 262 0.78 -3.61 4.28
C ALA A 262 -0.56 -2.95 4.61
N ILE A 263 -1.10 -2.15 3.70
CA ILE A 263 -2.45 -1.59 3.82
C ILE A 263 -3.54 -2.69 3.86
N TRP A 264 -3.30 -3.88 3.30
CA TRP A 264 -4.21 -5.02 3.34
C TRP A 264 -4.35 -5.63 4.74
N PRO A 265 -3.27 -6.11 5.41
CA PRO A 265 -3.38 -6.56 6.80
C PRO A 265 -3.80 -5.43 7.74
N ARG A 266 -3.44 -4.17 7.47
CA ARG A 266 -3.99 -3.01 8.21
C ARG A 266 -5.51 -2.90 8.07
N PHE A 267 -6.04 -3.09 6.87
CA PHE A 267 -7.49 -3.15 6.63
C PHE A 267 -8.13 -4.30 7.39
N LEU A 268 -7.57 -5.51 7.31
CA LEU A 268 -8.10 -6.68 8.03
C LEU A 268 -8.13 -6.44 9.55
N GLN A 269 -7.07 -5.86 10.11
CA GLN A 269 -7.00 -5.46 11.50
C GLN A 269 -8.13 -4.50 11.88
N GLU A 270 -8.32 -3.42 11.12
CA GLU A 270 -9.28 -2.38 11.50
C GLU A 270 -10.73 -2.76 11.20
N ARG A 271 -10.95 -3.57 10.17
CA ARG A 271 -12.28 -4.01 9.75
C ARG A 271 -12.81 -5.18 10.59
N PHE A 272 -11.92 -6.05 11.03
CA PHE A 272 -12.24 -7.27 11.76
C PHE A 272 -11.56 -7.25 13.12
N GLU A 273 -10.27 -7.56 13.15
CA GLU A 273 -9.38 -7.50 14.33
C GLU A 273 -8.00 -8.03 13.95
N VAL A 274 -6.99 -7.81 14.80
CA VAL A 274 -5.65 -8.41 14.62
C VAL A 274 -5.72 -9.94 14.59
N GLU A 275 -6.67 -10.53 15.33
CA GLU A 275 -6.89 -11.98 15.33
C GLU A 275 -7.30 -12.52 13.94
N ALA A 276 -7.96 -11.73 13.09
CA ALA A 276 -8.25 -12.15 11.71
C ALA A 276 -6.97 -12.43 10.93
N VAL A 277 -5.97 -11.54 11.04
CA VAL A 277 -4.66 -11.71 10.37
C VAL A 277 -3.96 -12.97 10.89
N ARG A 278 -3.92 -13.17 12.21
CA ARG A 278 -3.34 -14.38 12.81
C ARG A 278 -4.03 -15.66 12.34
N LEU A 279 -5.36 -15.70 12.33
CA LEU A 279 -6.12 -16.88 11.92
C LEU A 279 -5.88 -17.25 10.46
N ILE A 280 -5.59 -16.27 9.58
CA ILE A 280 -5.21 -16.54 8.19
C ILE A 280 -3.90 -17.33 8.15
N PHE A 281 -2.90 -16.94 8.95
CA PHE A 281 -1.65 -17.68 9.04
C PHE A 281 -1.84 -19.08 9.67
N GLU A 282 -2.66 -19.24 10.71
CA GLU A 282 -3.00 -20.58 11.24
C GLU A 282 -3.68 -21.44 10.15
N GLY A 283 -4.56 -20.84 9.35
CA GLY A 283 -5.22 -21.51 8.22
C GLY A 283 -4.24 -22.05 7.16
N LEU A 284 -3.04 -21.46 7.04
CA LEU A 284 -1.99 -21.97 6.14
C LEU A 284 -1.45 -23.33 6.57
N VAL A 285 -1.55 -23.67 7.86
CA VAL A 285 -0.92 -24.84 8.48
C VAL A 285 -1.92 -25.79 9.15
N ASP A 286 -3.21 -25.50 9.05
CA ASP A 286 -4.28 -26.28 9.69
C ASP A 286 -4.34 -27.74 9.20
N THR A 287 -3.85 -28.01 7.98
CA THR A 287 -3.83 -29.35 7.39
C THR A 287 -2.40 -29.81 7.10
N PRO A 288 -1.89 -30.84 7.82
CA PRO A 288 -0.55 -31.37 7.58
C PRO A 288 -0.32 -31.78 6.12
N GLY A 289 0.79 -31.33 5.52
CA GLY A 289 1.16 -31.63 4.14
C GLY A 289 0.44 -30.81 3.07
N VAL A 290 -0.31 -29.78 3.44
CA VAL A 290 -1.04 -28.89 2.53
C VAL A 290 -0.66 -27.44 2.81
N SER A 291 -0.07 -26.73 1.84
CA SER A 291 -0.02 -25.26 1.80
C SER A 291 -1.20 -24.75 0.96
N PRO A 292 -2.29 -24.25 1.56
CA PRO A 292 -3.26 -23.48 0.81
C PRO A 292 -2.65 -22.14 0.41
N GLU A 293 -3.16 -21.56 -0.68
CA GLU A 293 -2.81 -20.18 -1.05
C GLU A 293 -3.33 -19.21 0.02
N TYR A 294 -2.60 -18.11 0.27
CA TYR A 294 -2.98 -17.08 1.25
C TYR A 294 -4.43 -16.59 1.08
N TRP A 295 -4.87 -16.44 -0.18
CA TRP A 295 -6.23 -16.01 -0.49
C TRP A 295 -7.30 -17.04 -0.12
N GLN A 296 -6.99 -18.33 -0.22
CA GLN A 296 -7.90 -19.40 0.20
C GLN A 296 -8.05 -19.39 1.72
N ALA A 297 -6.94 -19.36 2.47
CA ALA A 297 -6.98 -19.25 3.93
C ALA A 297 -7.72 -17.97 4.39
N THR A 298 -7.55 -16.86 3.66
CA THR A 298 -8.30 -15.63 3.89
C THR A 298 -9.81 -15.82 3.73
N ASP A 299 -10.27 -16.43 2.65
CA ASP A 299 -11.70 -16.67 2.43
C ASP A 299 -12.29 -17.63 3.48
N ASP A 300 -11.57 -18.70 3.81
CA ASP A 300 -11.98 -19.69 4.81
C ASP A 300 -12.14 -19.04 6.21
N VAL A 301 -11.20 -18.19 6.62
CA VAL A 301 -11.28 -17.46 7.89
C VAL A 301 -12.41 -16.44 7.90
N LEU A 302 -12.55 -15.64 6.84
CA LEU A 302 -13.57 -14.59 6.77
C LEU A 302 -14.98 -15.18 6.74
N THR A 303 -15.18 -16.28 6.03
CA THR A 303 -16.47 -17.00 5.99
C THR A 303 -16.76 -17.74 7.28
N GLY A 304 -15.75 -18.36 7.88
CA GLY A 304 -15.89 -19.16 9.10
C GLY A 304 -16.10 -18.33 10.38
N ALA A 305 -15.40 -17.19 10.51
CA ALA A 305 -15.36 -16.42 11.76
C ALA A 305 -15.99 -15.02 11.67
N TYR A 306 -16.06 -14.40 10.49
CA TYR A 306 -16.38 -12.96 10.37
C TYR A 306 -17.65 -12.63 9.59
N SER A 307 -18.45 -13.64 9.19
CA SER A 307 -19.65 -13.44 8.35
C SER A 307 -19.37 -12.59 7.10
N SER A 308 -18.18 -12.75 6.53
CA SER A 308 -17.68 -12.07 5.33
C SER A 308 -17.15 -13.12 4.35
N SER A 309 -16.61 -12.68 3.23
CA SER A 309 -15.78 -13.49 2.33
C SER A 309 -14.55 -12.67 1.92
N LEU A 310 -13.56 -13.29 1.29
CA LEU A 310 -12.49 -12.55 0.62
C LEU A 310 -13.11 -11.56 -0.38
N SER A 311 -14.13 -11.99 -1.12
CA SER A 311 -14.78 -11.13 -2.10
C SER A 311 -15.43 -9.90 -1.45
N ASP A 312 -16.16 -10.07 -0.36
CA ASP A 312 -16.84 -8.96 0.32
C ASP A 312 -15.84 -8.05 1.05
N ALA A 313 -14.82 -8.63 1.69
CA ALA A 313 -13.77 -7.87 2.36
C ALA A 313 -12.95 -7.04 1.36
N PHE A 314 -12.65 -7.57 0.18
CA PHE A 314 -11.93 -6.82 -0.85
C PHE A 314 -12.77 -5.67 -1.43
N MET A 315 -14.09 -5.82 -1.49
CA MET A 315 -15.00 -4.73 -1.85
C MET A 315 -15.03 -3.64 -0.77
N ASP A 316 -15.09 -4.02 0.51
CA ASP A 316 -14.96 -3.09 1.64
C ASP A 316 -13.60 -2.39 1.61
N PHE A 317 -12.51 -3.10 1.35
CA PHE A 317 -11.16 -2.56 1.23
C PHE A 317 -11.07 -1.49 0.13
N ALA A 318 -11.65 -1.75 -1.04
CA ALA A 318 -11.70 -0.75 -2.11
C ALA A 318 -12.49 0.50 -1.70
N ILE A 319 -13.59 0.34 -0.96
CA ILE A 319 -14.35 1.46 -0.39
C ILE A 319 -13.51 2.25 0.62
N TRP A 320 -12.83 1.57 1.53
CA TRP A 320 -12.03 2.21 2.58
C TRP A 320 -10.89 3.04 1.98
N ASN A 321 -10.21 2.51 0.96
CA ASN A 321 -9.14 3.21 0.23
C ASN A 321 -9.64 4.47 -0.49
N LEU A 322 -10.91 4.51 -0.89
CA LEU A 322 -11.49 5.71 -1.49
C LEU A 322 -11.66 6.84 -0.45
N PHE A 323 -11.82 6.54 0.83
CA PHE A 323 -12.07 7.50 1.92
C PHE A 323 -10.83 7.82 2.75
N THR A 324 -9.68 7.97 2.11
CA THR A 324 -8.44 8.48 2.74
C THR A 324 -8.18 9.96 2.42
N GLY A 325 -7.18 10.55 3.07
CA GLY A 325 -6.77 11.94 2.89
C GLY A 325 -7.93 12.92 3.14
N ARG A 326 -8.24 13.80 2.19
CA ARG A 326 -9.32 14.79 2.38
C ARG A 326 -10.71 14.17 2.38
N ARG A 327 -10.84 12.90 1.97
CA ARG A 327 -12.10 12.15 1.99
C ARG A 327 -12.31 11.36 3.28
N ALA A 328 -11.34 11.39 4.20
CA ALA A 328 -11.47 10.77 5.51
C ALA A 328 -12.71 11.22 6.28
N GLY A 329 -13.42 10.25 6.86
CA GLY A 329 -14.62 10.48 7.67
C GLY A 329 -15.88 10.92 6.89
N GLN A 330 -15.83 10.99 5.56
CA GLN A 330 -17.00 11.40 4.76
C GLN A 330 -18.05 10.28 4.61
N LEU A 331 -17.66 9.01 4.74
CA LEU A 331 -18.56 7.86 4.76
C LEU A 331 -18.74 7.36 6.20
N ALA A 332 -19.91 7.58 6.78
CA ALA A 332 -20.19 7.18 8.16
C ALA A 332 -20.13 5.65 8.34
N GLY A 333 -19.39 5.20 9.36
CA GLY A 333 -19.24 3.77 9.69
C GLY A 333 -18.23 3.00 8.85
N TYR A 334 -17.43 3.69 8.01
CA TYR A 334 -16.39 3.12 7.17
C TYR A 334 -15.08 3.91 7.28
N GLY A 335 -13.98 3.25 6.95
CA GLY A 335 -12.65 3.86 6.80
C GLY A 335 -11.73 3.63 8.00
N TYR A 336 -10.44 3.85 7.73
CA TYR A 336 -9.37 3.69 8.72
C TYR A 336 -9.44 4.75 9.82
N ALA A 337 -9.03 4.41 11.02
CA ALA A 337 -8.87 5.33 12.15
C ALA A 337 -7.92 6.48 11.80
N SER A 338 -6.82 6.17 11.09
CA SER A 338 -5.83 7.13 10.60
C SER A 338 -6.07 7.55 9.15
N ALA A 339 -7.29 7.38 8.61
CA ALA A 339 -7.57 7.64 7.19
C ALA A 339 -7.19 9.06 6.72
N ALA A 340 -7.22 10.05 7.60
CA ALA A 340 -6.86 11.43 7.28
C ALA A 340 -5.36 11.63 7.03
N ASP A 341 -4.54 10.79 7.66
CA ASP A 341 -3.08 10.78 7.53
C ASP A 341 -2.63 9.90 6.37
N TYR A 342 -3.50 8.99 5.90
CA TYR A 342 -3.22 8.14 4.75
C TYR A 342 -3.28 8.92 3.43
N PRO A 343 -2.50 8.49 2.42
CA PRO A 343 -2.44 9.16 1.13
C PRO A 343 -3.80 9.19 0.46
N GLU A 344 -4.18 10.35 -0.09
CA GLU A 344 -5.43 10.45 -0.83
C GLU A 344 -5.33 9.66 -2.13
N LEU A 345 -6.19 8.65 -2.29
CA LEU A 345 -6.20 7.81 -3.47
C LEU A 345 -6.36 8.63 -4.77
N PHE A 346 -5.50 8.33 -5.76
CA PHE A 346 -5.55 8.96 -7.07
C PHE A 346 -6.77 8.46 -7.87
N LEU A 347 -7.64 9.39 -8.27
CA LEU A 347 -8.79 9.10 -9.11
C LEU A 347 -8.39 9.28 -10.58
N GLY A 348 -8.50 8.23 -11.38
CA GLY A 348 -8.17 8.24 -12.81
C GLY A 348 -9.00 9.29 -13.55
N ILE A 349 -8.36 10.42 -13.85
CA ILE A 349 -8.77 11.58 -14.66
C ILE A 349 -10.25 12.01 -14.52
N ASP A 350 -10.45 13.27 -14.09
CA ASP A 350 -11.63 14.09 -14.37
C ASP A 350 -11.82 14.30 -15.89
N LYS A 351 -12.08 13.25 -16.67
CA LYS A 351 -12.31 13.36 -18.13
C LYS A 351 -13.63 14.08 -18.44
N LEU A 352 -14.40 14.43 -17.43
CA LEU A 352 -15.81 14.77 -17.57
C LEU A 352 -16.13 16.27 -17.61
N ALA A 353 -15.15 17.13 -17.89
CA ALA A 353 -15.47 18.50 -18.32
C ALA A 353 -15.77 18.59 -19.83
N ALA A 354 -15.52 17.52 -20.61
CA ALA A 354 -15.52 17.59 -22.08
C ALA A 354 -16.71 16.91 -22.79
N ALA A 355 -17.54 16.12 -22.10
CA ALA A 355 -18.77 15.56 -22.68
C ALA A 355 -19.94 16.56 -22.55
N THR A 356 -19.72 17.80 -22.98
CA THR A 356 -20.74 18.85 -22.95
C THR A 356 -21.68 18.71 -24.15
N ALA A 357 -22.98 18.62 -23.84
CA ALA A 357 -24.16 18.73 -24.72
C ALA A 357 -24.50 17.50 -25.57
N GLU A 358 -25.81 17.18 -25.63
CA GLU A 358 -26.47 16.22 -26.53
C GLU A 358 -26.52 14.73 -26.15
N GLY A 359 -27.08 14.35 -24.99
CA GLY A 359 -27.55 12.97 -24.78
C GLY A 359 -26.51 11.85 -25.00
N VAL A 360 -25.21 12.18 -24.96
CA VAL A 360 -24.13 11.24 -25.25
C VAL A 360 -23.80 10.48 -23.98
N ALA A 361 -23.94 9.15 -24.05
CA ALA A 361 -23.46 8.27 -22.98
C ALA A 361 -21.93 8.38 -22.87
N LEU A 362 -21.43 8.63 -21.66
CA LEU A 362 -20.01 8.49 -21.34
C LEU A 362 -19.63 7.02 -21.48
N GLN A 363 -18.52 6.73 -22.16
CA GLN A 363 -17.92 5.40 -22.16
C GLN A 363 -16.49 5.49 -21.63
N GLN A 364 -16.17 4.61 -20.68
CA GLN A 364 -14.83 4.49 -20.11
C GLN A 364 -14.47 3.01 -20.01
N ASP A 365 -13.47 2.61 -20.77
CA ASP A 365 -12.92 1.26 -20.69
C ASP A 365 -12.13 1.09 -19.38
N TYR A 366 -12.16 -0.10 -18.82
CA TYR A 366 -11.40 -0.45 -17.64
C TYR A 366 -10.70 -1.79 -17.85
N VAL A 367 -9.60 -1.96 -17.15
CA VAL A 367 -8.88 -3.23 -17.03
C VAL A 367 -8.46 -3.33 -15.58
N VAL A 368 -8.96 -4.34 -14.88
CA VAL A 368 -8.64 -4.59 -13.48
C VAL A 368 -8.11 -6.01 -13.34
N GLU A 369 -6.85 -6.12 -12.91
CA GLU A 369 -6.22 -7.39 -12.58
C GLU A 369 -6.91 -8.01 -11.35
N ARG A 370 -6.62 -9.28 -11.06
CA ARG A 370 -7.11 -9.91 -9.82
C ARG A 370 -6.73 -9.09 -8.59
N LEU A 371 -7.59 -9.08 -7.57
CA LEU A 371 -7.35 -8.37 -6.30
C LEU A 371 -6.77 -6.96 -6.52
N SER A 372 -7.43 -6.21 -7.39
CA SER A 372 -7.10 -4.81 -7.71
C SER A 372 -8.37 -3.99 -7.87
N ALA A 373 -8.22 -2.66 -7.86
CA ALA A 373 -9.33 -1.75 -8.11
C ALA A 373 -8.89 -0.52 -8.91
N GLN A 374 -9.74 -0.10 -9.84
CA GLN A 374 -9.57 1.14 -10.58
C GLN A 374 -10.64 2.15 -10.15
N TYR A 375 -10.22 3.39 -9.93
CA TYR A 375 -11.08 4.42 -9.36
C TYR A 375 -11.29 5.57 -10.33
N PHE A 376 -12.55 6.02 -10.42
CA PHE A 376 -12.98 7.09 -11.31
C PHE A 376 -13.77 8.15 -10.55
N SER A 377 -13.72 9.37 -11.07
CA SER A 377 -14.51 10.48 -10.56
C SER A 377 -15.26 11.20 -11.66
N ILE A 378 -16.53 11.48 -11.42
CA ILE A 378 -17.46 11.97 -12.44
C ILE A 378 -18.25 13.13 -11.84
N SER A 379 -18.05 14.33 -12.36
CA SER A 379 -18.79 15.52 -11.92
C SER A 379 -20.21 15.52 -12.48
N SER A 380 -21.24 15.71 -11.64
CA SER A 380 -22.66 15.69 -12.07
C SER A 380 -23.12 16.99 -12.73
N GLY A 381 -22.22 17.93 -13.06
CA GLY A 381 -22.54 19.26 -13.58
C GLY A 381 -23.46 19.29 -14.82
N LEU A 382 -23.66 18.14 -15.49
CA LEU A 382 -24.56 17.94 -16.62
C LEU A 382 -25.80 17.07 -16.33
N TYR A 383 -25.80 16.32 -15.22
CA TYR A 383 -26.80 15.31 -14.85
C TYR A 383 -27.63 15.69 -13.60
N GLY A 384 -27.40 16.88 -13.04
CA GLY A 384 -28.09 17.34 -11.84
C GLY A 384 -29.62 17.31 -12.01
N GLY A 385 -30.31 16.62 -11.10
CA GLY A 385 -31.76 16.43 -11.11
C GLY A 385 -32.26 15.36 -12.06
N GLN A 386 -31.38 14.64 -12.76
CA GLN A 386 -31.74 13.56 -13.68
C GLN A 386 -31.47 12.19 -13.05
N THR A 387 -32.20 11.18 -13.51
CA THR A 387 -31.84 9.79 -13.27
C THR A 387 -30.75 9.40 -14.26
N ILE A 388 -29.61 8.98 -13.74
CA ILE A 388 -28.52 8.42 -14.54
C ILE A 388 -28.58 6.90 -14.53
N ASP A 389 -28.30 6.33 -15.68
CA ASP A 389 -28.08 4.91 -15.87
C ASP A 389 -26.57 4.64 -15.93
N VAL A 390 -26.10 3.81 -15.01
CA VAL A 390 -24.74 3.28 -15.03
C VAL A 390 -24.82 1.82 -15.46
N GLU A 391 -24.21 1.50 -16.60
CA GLU A 391 -24.11 0.17 -17.16
C GLU A 391 -22.64 -0.27 -17.18
N ALA A 392 -22.38 -1.47 -16.69
CA ALA A 392 -21.07 -2.08 -16.71
C ALA A 392 -21.08 -3.36 -17.53
N ARG A 393 -20.24 -3.41 -18.56
CA ARG A 393 -20.05 -4.60 -19.39
C ARG A 393 -18.71 -5.24 -19.06
N GLY A 394 -18.73 -6.46 -18.52
CA GLY A 394 -17.53 -7.23 -18.19
C GLY A 394 -17.75 -8.07 -16.92
N ARG A 395 -16.66 -8.59 -16.34
CA ARG A 395 -16.69 -9.49 -15.17
C ARG A 395 -16.29 -8.84 -13.84
N ALA A 396 -16.00 -7.54 -13.83
CA ALA A 396 -15.64 -6.82 -12.61
C ALA A 396 -16.89 -6.55 -11.75
N ARG A 397 -16.69 -6.35 -10.43
CA ARG A 397 -17.71 -5.79 -9.54
C ARG A 397 -17.55 -4.28 -9.48
N PHE A 398 -18.63 -3.59 -9.17
CA PHE A 398 -18.68 -2.14 -9.21
C PHE A 398 -19.28 -1.60 -7.92
N VAL A 399 -18.60 -0.62 -7.35
CA VAL A 399 -19.09 0.15 -6.22
C VAL A 399 -19.27 1.60 -6.63
N LEU A 400 -20.49 2.08 -6.49
CA LEU A 400 -20.87 3.43 -6.85
C LEU A 400 -21.20 4.23 -5.59
N LEU A 401 -20.49 5.33 -5.39
CA LEU A 401 -20.64 6.23 -4.26
C LEU A 401 -20.96 7.63 -4.77
N VAL A 402 -21.98 8.25 -4.19
CA VAL A 402 -22.44 9.58 -4.59
C VAL A 402 -22.09 10.56 -3.49
N ASP A 403 -21.24 11.53 -3.79
CA ASP A 403 -20.93 12.67 -2.94
C ASP A 403 -21.85 13.86 -3.30
N ASP A 404 -22.79 14.21 -2.43
CA ASP A 404 -23.53 15.47 -2.49
C ASP A 404 -22.88 16.52 -1.58
N LYS A 405 -22.03 17.37 -2.17
CA LYS A 405 -21.44 18.56 -1.51
C LYS A 405 -20.83 18.24 -0.12
N GLY A 406 -20.24 17.06 0.04
CA GLY A 406 -19.63 16.58 1.28
C GLY A 406 -20.41 15.49 2.02
N THR A 407 -21.54 15.00 1.48
CA THR A 407 -22.30 13.87 2.03
C THR A 407 -22.26 12.69 1.07
N VAL A 408 -21.62 11.60 1.49
CA VAL A 408 -21.50 10.38 0.70
C VAL A 408 -22.71 9.48 0.97
N ALA A 409 -23.43 9.09 -0.08
CA ALA A 409 -24.49 8.08 0.01
C ALA A 409 -23.90 6.67 0.22
N PRO A 410 -24.63 5.73 0.85
CA PRO A 410 -24.17 4.36 1.00
C PRO A 410 -23.74 3.75 -0.35
N PRO A 411 -22.72 2.86 -0.35
CA PRO A 411 -22.27 2.21 -1.58
C PRO A 411 -23.41 1.48 -2.29
N VAL A 412 -23.58 1.75 -3.58
CA VAL A 412 -24.53 1.04 -4.45
C VAL A 412 -23.75 0.04 -5.30
N LEU A 413 -24.02 -1.24 -5.10
CA LEU A 413 -23.54 -2.30 -5.99
C LEU A 413 -24.40 -2.33 -7.26
N LEU A 414 -23.76 -2.45 -8.42
CA LEU A 414 -24.51 -2.69 -9.67
C LEU A 414 -25.18 -4.07 -9.62
N ARG A 415 -26.39 -4.16 -10.17
CA ARG A 415 -27.19 -5.39 -10.17
C ARG A 415 -27.14 -6.06 -11.54
N PRO A 416 -27.12 -7.40 -11.61
CA PRO A 416 -27.23 -8.11 -12.87
C PRO A 416 -28.50 -7.74 -13.63
N ALA A 417 -28.33 -7.31 -14.89
CA ALA A 417 -29.39 -6.89 -15.80
C ALA A 417 -29.18 -7.53 -17.18
N GLY A 418 -29.38 -8.85 -17.27
CA GLY A 418 -29.15 -9.60 -18.50
C GLY A 418 -27.67 -9.91 -18.71
N ALA A 419 -27.04 -9.30 -19.72
CA ALA A 419 -25.64 -9.55 -20.08
C ALA A 419 -24.64 -8.54 -19.46
N PHE A 420 -25.13 -7.63 -18.62
CA PHE A 420 -24.36 -6.54 -18.00
C PHE A 420 -24.97 -6.18 -16.64
N ASP A 421 -24.21 -5.45 -15.81
CA ASP A 421 -24.69 -4.95 -14.53
C ASP A 421 -25.18 -3.50 -14.67
N ARG A 422 -26.25 -3.13 -13.95
CA ARG A 422 -26.86 -1.78 -14.02
C ARG A 422 -27.21 -1.21 -12.65
N ALA A 423 -27.09 0.10 -12.50
CA ALA A 423 -27.73 0.86 -11.42
C ALA A 423 -28.37 2.15 -11.95
N GLU A 424 -29.46 2.54 -11.30
CA GLU A 424 -30.16 3.81 -11.53
C GLU A 424 -29.89 4.71 -10.33
N LEU A 425 -29.40 5.93 -10.57
CA LEU A 425 -29.19 6.92 -9.52
C LEU A 425 -29.87 8.24 -9.86
N THR A 426 -30.54 8.85 -8.89
CA THR A 426 -30.99 10.23 -8.98
C THR A 426 -30.00 11.13 -8.26
N LEU A 427 -29.35 12.04 -8.99
CA LEU A 427 -28.28 12.87 -8.45
C LEU A 427 -28.76 14.29 -8.18
N PRO A 428 -28.52 14.84 -6.97
CA PRO A 428 -28.64 16.27 -6.74
C PRO A 428 -27.75 17.09 -7.69
N VAL A 429 -28.18 18.33 -7.95
CA VAL A 429 -27.40 19.26 -8.78
C VAL A 429 -26.09 19.63 -8.08
N GLY A 430 -24.97 19.34 -8.74
CA GLY A 430 -23.63 19.64 -8.25
C GLY A 430 -22.98 18.53 -7.41
N SER A 431 -23.58 17.34 -7.35
CA SER A 431 -22.96 16.14 -6.80
C SER A 431 -21.77 15.64 -7.63
N ARG A 432 -20.99 14.74 -7.04
CA ARG A 432 -19.92 14.00 -7.70
C ARG A 432 -20.17 12.52 -7.50
N ILE A 433 -19.86 11.72 -8.49
CA ILE A 433 -19.88 10.27 -8.39
C ILE A 433 -18.43 9.82 -8.24
N LEU A 434 -18.18 9.03 -7.22
CA LEU A 434 -16.96 8.25 -7.05
C LEU A 434 -17.30 6.80 -7.41
N LEU A 435 -16.55 6.22 -8.33
CA LEU A 435 -16.75 4.85 -8.76
C LEU A 435 -15.47 4.06 -8.53
N ALA A 436 -15.62 2.88 -7.92
CA ALA A 436 -14.58 1.86 -7.89
C ALA A 436 -15.02 0.68 -8.76
N VAL A 437 -14.17 0.32 -9.72
CA VAL A 437 -14.25 -0.93 -10.47
C VAL A 437 -13.29 -1.90 -9.81
N VAL A 438 -13.82 -2.99 -9.25
CA VAL A 438 -13.10 -3.87 -8.35
C VAL A 438 -13.12 -5.29 -8.90
N ASN A 439 -11.96 -5.93 -8.94
CA ASN A 439 -11.88 -7.35 -9.22
C ASN A 439 -11.45 -8.07 -7.93
N PRO A 440 -12.41 -8.59 -7.16
CA PRO A 440 -12.11 -9.24 -5.88
C PRO A 440 -11.76 -10.73 -6.04
N ASN A 441 -11.68 -11.23 -7.28
CA ASN A 441 -11.36 -12.64 -7.53
C ASN A 441 -9.86 -12.88 -7.34
N PRO A 442 -9.43 -13.86 -6.53
CA PRO A 442 -8.01 -14.23 -6.38
C PRO A 442 -7.46 -15.07 -7.55
N GLU A 443 -8.31 -15.68 -8.37
CA GLU A 443 -7.88 -16.41 -9.56
C GLU A 443 -7.30 -15.43 -10.59
N LYS A 444 -6.28 -15.86 -11.37
CA LYS A 444 -5.54 -15.02 -12.35
C LYS A 444 -6.39 -14.66 -13.59
N GLU A 445 -7.56 -14.08 -13.37
CA GLU A 445 -8.41 -13.50 -14.40
C GLU A 445 -8.28 -11.97 -14.38
N THR A 446 -7.78 -11.40 -15.47
CA THR A 446 -7.92 -9.96 -15.73
C THR A 446 -9.33 -9.70 -16.24
N ASN A 447 -10.03 -8.76 -15.62
CA ASN A 447 -11.35 -8.34 -16.04
C ASN A 447 -11.24 -7.03 -16.81
N ASP A 448 -11.56 -7.08 -18.10
CA ASP A 448 -11.72 -5.92 -18.95
C ASP A 448 -13.21 -5.65 -19.24
N GLY A 449 -13.49 -4.43 -19.67
CA GLY A 449 -14.84 -4.04 -19.97
C GLY A 449 -15.01 -2.56 -20.23
N THR A 450 -16.28 -2.16 -20.34
CA THR A 450 -16.66 -0.77 -20.59
C THR A 450 -17.74 -0.35 -19.61
N LEU A 451 -17.49 0.76 -18.92
CA LEU A 451 -18.46 1.51 -18.14
C LEU A 451 -19.19 2.50 -19.05
N ILE A 452 -20.51 2.48 -19.03
CA ILE A 452 -21.37 3.39 -19.78
C ILE A 452 -22.23 4.19 -18.80
N ILE A 453 -22.19 5.52 -18.87
CA ILE A 453 -23.00 6.39 -18.00
C ILE A 453 -23.82 7.34 -18.86
N SER A 454 -25.13 7.35 -18.67
CA SER A 454 -26.05 8.15 -19.47
C SER A 454 -27.15 8.79 -18.63
N ALA A 455 -27.63 9.97 -19.04
CA ALA A 455 -28.89 10.52 -18.53
C ALA A 455 -30.06 9.74 -19.14
N ARG A 456 -31.09 9.47 -18.35
CA ARG A 456 -32.42 9.31 -18.93
C ARG A 456 -32.96 10.68 -19.34
N GLU A 457 -33.66 10.73 -20.47
CA GLU A 457 -34.53 11.87 -20.76
C GLU A 457 -35.49 12.06 -19.57
N PRO A 458 -35.75 13.31 -19.14
CA PRO A 458 -36.73 13.54 -18.09
C PRO A 458 -38.06 12.94 -18.53
N VAL A 459 -38.67 12.14 -17.65
CA VAL A 459 -40.04 11.67 -17.86
C VAL A 459 -40.90 12.92 -18.01
N GLU A 460 -41.47 13.16 -19.18
CA GLU A 460 -42.53 14.15 -19.32
C GLU A 460 -43.63 13.73 -18.34
N VAL A 461 -43.77 14.50 -17.25
CA VAL A 461 -44.94 14.37 -16.40
C VAL A 461 -46.08 14.86 -17.28
N ASP A 462 -46.80 13.91 -17.88
CA ASP A 462 -47.97 14.18 -18.69
C ASP A 462 -48.89 15.05 -17.84
N ALA A 463 -48.98 16.34 -18.18
CA ALA A 463 -49.92 17.27 -17.58
C ALA A 463 -51.33 16.98 -18.12
N GLY A 464 -51.70 15.70 -18.19
CA GLY A 464 -53.01 15.18 -18.48
C GLY A 464 -53.80 14.98 -17.20
N LEU A 465 -53.97 16.04 -16.41
CA LEU A 465 -55.06 16.13 -15.45
C LEU A 465 -56.02 17.21 -15.95
N ASP A 466 -56.83 16.79 -16.92
CA ASP A 466 -58.04 17.48 -17.34
C ASP A 466 -59.04 17.42 -16.19
N VAL A 467 -58.92 18.36 -15.25
CA VAL A 467 -59.98 18.63 -14.28
C VAL A 467 -60.88 19.65 -14.94
N GLY A 468 -61.86 19.14 -15.70
CA GLY A 468 -62.96 19.94 -16.21
C GLY A 468 -63.65 20.65 -15.04
N VAL A 469 -63.55 21.98 -15.05
CA VAL A 469 -64.43 22.85 -14.28
C VAL A 469 -64.94 23.90 -15.25
N ASP A 470 -66.17 23.69 -15.72
CA ASP A 470 -66.95 24.72 -16.38
C ASP A 470 -67.20 25.87 -15.39
N ALA A 471 -66.88 27.09 -15.79
CA ALA A 471 -67.49 28.29 -15.26
C ALA A 471 -67.53 29.35 -16.37
N GLU A 472 -68.73 29.53 -16.92
CA GLU A 472 -69.11 30.71 -17.67
C GLU A 472 -68.94 31.98 -16.83
N ASP A 473 -68.73 33.09 -17.55
CA ASP A 473 -69.02 34.48 -17.17
C ASP A 473 -68.02 35.17 -16.22
N VAL A 474 -67.21 36.10 -16.75
CA VAL A 474 -67.24 37.54 -16.42
C VAL A 474 -66.44 38.33 -17.48
N THR A 475 -67.12 39.37 -17.96
CA THR A 475 -66.78 40.48 -18.87
C THR A 475 -65.49 41.27 -18.61
N GLU A 476 -65.00 41.86 -19.70
CA GLU A 476 -64.32 43.18 -19.86
C GLU A 476 -63.31 43.64 -18.80
N LEU A 477 -62.09 43.95 -19.27
CA LEU A 477 -61.53 45.31 -19.27
C LEU A 477 -60.24 45.31 -20.10
N GLY A 478 -60.22 46.12 -21.16
CA GLY A 478 -59.05 46.32 -22.01
C GLY A 478 -58.06 47.32 -21.42
N VAL A 479 -56.79 47.20 -21.84
CA VAL A 479 -55.87 48.33 -22.06
C VAL A 479 -54.93 47.95 -23.21
N GLU A 480 -54.78 48.89 -24.13
CA GLU A 480 -54.01 48.83 -25.37
C GLU A 480 -52.48 48.92 -25.17
N ALA A 481 -51.77 48.37 -26.16
CA ALA A 481 -50.57 48.85 -26.86
C ALA A 481 -49.37 49.43 -26.06
N GLU A 482 -48.16 48.94 -26.36
CA GLU A 482 -47.34 49.57 -27.41
C GLU A 482 -46.08 48.76 -27.74
N SER A 483 -45.78 48.75 -29.04
CA SER A 483 -44.56 48.25 -29.68
C SER A 483 -43.47 49.31 -29.66
N THR A 484 -42.20 48.93 -29.73
CA THR A 484 -41.12 49.65 -30.44
C THR A 484 -39.87 48.76 -30.43
N GLN A 485 -39.53 48.14 -31.56
CA GLN A 485 -38.62 48.61 -32.61
C GLN A 485 -37.14 48.67 -32.19
N GLU A 486 -36.37 47.73 -32.76
CA GLU A 486 -34.90 47.73 -32.83
C GLU A 486 -34.36 48.97 -33.58
N PRO A 487 -33.07 49.25 -33.40
CA PRO A 487 -32.23 49.61 -34.53
C PRO A 487 -31.04 48.67 -34.71
N SER A 488 -30.82 48.37 -35.98
CA SER A 488 -29.61 47.81 -36.59
C SER A 488 -28.39 48.70 -36.40
N ASP A 489 -27.20 48.10 -36.40
CA ASP A 489 -26.20 48.32 -37.46
C ASP A 489 -24.94 47.47 -37.19
N ASP A 490 -24.87 46.40 -37.99
CA ASP A 490 -23.76 46.04 -38.88
C ASP A 490 -22.31 46.40 -38.51
N CYS A 491 -21.47 45.37 -38.39
CA CYS A 491 -20.16 45.29 -39.05
C CYS A 491 -19.66 43.82 -39.09
N GLY A 492 -20.01 43.13 -40.19
CA GLY A 492 -19.05 42.49 -41.10
C GLY A 492 -18.12 41.35 -40.65
N CYS A 493 -18.55 40.11 -40.98
CA CYS A 493 -17.89 39.07 -41.81
C CYS A 493 -16.39 38.72 -41.61
N GLN A 494 -16.05 37.47 -41.18
CA GLN A 494 -15.82 36.24 -42.00
C GLN A 494 -14.50 36.28 -42.83
N VAL A 495 -13.66 35.24 -43.03
CA VAL A 495 -13.76 33.77 -43.00
C VAL A 495 -12.33 33.22 -43.28
N GLN A 496 -11.95 32.00 -42.87
CA GLN A 496 -11.48 30.87 -43.72
C GLN A 496 -10.77 29.73 -42.96
N ARG A 497 -11.30 28.52 -43.17
CA ARG A 497 -10.65 27.22 -42.97
C ARG A 497 -9.82 26.87 -44.22
N THR A 498 -8.71 26.15 -44.04
CA THR A 498 -8.47 24.73 -44.42
C THR A 498 -6.94 24.44 -44.55
N PRO A 499 -6.46 23.24 -44.95
CA PRO A 499 -6.06 22.13 -44.06
C PRO A 499 -4.59 21.66 -44.29
N SER A 500 -4.03 20.76 -43.48
CA SER A 500 -3.10 19.71 -43.98
C SER A 500 -2.66 18.72 -42.91
N ARG A 501 -2.25 17.54 -43.39
CA ARG A 501 -2.04 16.25 -42.72
C ARG A 501 -0.59 16.10 -42.19
N LEU A 502 -0.46 15.30 -41.12
CA LEU A 502 0.62 14.38 -40.62
C LEU A 502 1.83 14.05 -41.55
N PRO A 503 2.92 13.36 -41.11
CA PRO A 503 3.45 12.96 -39.77
C PRO A 503 5.00 13.16 -39.62
N GLY A 504 5.63 12.74 -38.52
CA GLY A 504 7.03 12.29 -38.54
C GLY A 504 7.90 12.55 -37.30
N LEU A 505 8.39 11.46 -36.70
CA LEU A 505 9.54 11.40 -35.79
C LEU A 505 10.78 12.10 -36.38
N LEU A 506 11.62 12.73 -35.54
CA LEU A 506 13.03 12.32 -35.34
C LEU A 506 13.75 13.16 -34.26
N LEU A 507 14.68 12.47 -33.58
CA LEU A 507 15.77 12.91 -32.71
C LEU A 507 16.39 14.29 -33.01
N VAL A 508 16.97 14.94 -31.98
CA VAL A 508 18.42 15.26 -31.91
C VAL A 508 18.81 15.69 -30.48
N ALA A 509 19.87 15.06 -29.98
CA ALA A 509 20.63 15.44 -28.79
C ALA A 509 21.80 16.39 -29.14
N LEU A 510 22.36 17.03 -28.09
CA LEU A 510 23.62 17.79 -27.99
C LEU A 510 23.60 19.25 -28.48
N LEU A 511 24.04 20.17 -27.61
CA LEU A 511 25.32 20.90 -27.75
C LEU A 511 25.63 21.80 -26.51
N LEU A 512 26.78 21.47 -25.91
CA LEU A 512 27.90 22.33 -25.45
C LEU A 512 27.75 23.47 -24.43
N ALA A 513 28.53 23.25 -23.35
CA ALA A 513 29.32 24.15 -22.55
C ALA A 513 29.80 25.47 -23.20
N SER A 514 29.87 26.52 -22.37
CA SER A 514 30.83 27.62 -22.54
C SER A 514 31.37 28.10 -21.19
N CYS A 515 32.67 28.35 -21.18
CA CYS A 515 33.56 28.74 -20.09
C CYS A 515 33.16 29.99 -19.28
N TRP A 516 33.54 30.00 -18.00
CA TRP A 516 34.11 31.20 -17.38
C TRP A 516 35.26 30.84 -16.42
N ARG A 517 36.44 31.42 -16.68
CA ARG A 517 37.63 31.43 -15.82
C ARG A 517 37.65 32.73 -15.02
N GLY A 518 38.03 32.68 -13.74
CA GLY A 518 38.42 33.91 -13.04
C GLY A 518 38.77 33.77 -11.55
N ALA A 519 40.07 33.65 -11.28
CA ALA A 519 40.80 34.07 -10.08
C ALA A 519 40.77 33.22 -8.78
N ARG A 520 41.91 32.55 -8.56
CA ARG A 520 42.42 32.03 -7.28
C ARG A 520 42.84 33.17 -6.34
N ARG A 521 42.62 33.01 -5.04
CA ARG A 521 43.50 33.47 -3.94
C ARG A 521 43.38 32.52 -2.74
N GLU A 522 44.48 31.85 -2.41
CA GLU A 522 44.68 31.11 -1.16
C GLU A 522 45.00 32.09 0.00
N PRO A 523 44.69 31.74 1.26
CA PRO A 523 45.39 32.27 2.41
C PRO A 523 46.36 31.26 3.04
N ARG A 524 47.54 31.81 3.40
CA ARG A 524 48.67 31.20 4.11
C ARG A 524 48.29 30.66 5.49
N ILE A 525 48.93 29.54 5.82
CA ILE A 525 49.12 28.99 7.16
C ILE A 525 50.31 29.71 7.83
N GLU A 526 50.12 30.23 9.05
CA GLU A 526 51.21 30.62 9.96
C GLU A 526 51.24 29.68 11.17
N ALA A 527 52.43 29.17 11.48
CA ALA A 527 52.74 28.31 12.63
C ALA A 527 52.97 29.15 13.91
N PRO A 528 52.78 28.58 15.11
CA PRO A 528 52.86 29.31 16.36
C PRO A 528 54.30 29.54 16.82
N ARG A 529 54.54 30.67 17.49
CA ARG A 529 55.72 30.91 18.32
C ARG A 529 55.30 31.06 19.79
N THR A 530 56.14 30.43 20.62
CA THR A 530 56.27 30.40 22.09
C THR A 530 55.23 29.65 22.87
#